data_AF-A0A1G6VM48-F1
#
_entry.id   AF-A0A1G6VM48-F1
#
_cell.length_a   1.000
_cell.length_b   1.000
_cell.length_c   1.000
_cell.angle_alpha   90.00
_cell.angle_beta   90.00
_cell.angle_gamma   90.00
#
_symmetry.space_group_name_H-M   'P 1'
#
loop_
_entity.id
_entity.type
_entity.pdbx_description
1 polymer ?
#
loop_
_entity_poly.entity_id
_entity_poly.type
_entity_poly.pdbx_seq_one_letter_code
_entity_poly.pdbx_strand_id
1 'polypeptide(L)'
;MKKLHLLSFIYFGTIFQSIACDVCKRNQPELLQDISHGTGPQADSDYFIIGGAILIVLITLIYSVKYLLKPGERNPEHIKNLILK
;
A
#
# COMPACT_ATOMS: atom_id res chain seq x y z
N MET A 1 -6.81 -0.09 -29.94
CA MET A 1 -7.80 0.18 -28.87
C MET A 1 -8.50 -1.07 -28.34
N LYS A 2 -9.10 -1.94 -29.17
CA LYS A 2 -9.82 -3.16 -28.70
C LYS A 2 -8.96 -4.09 -27.83
N LYS A 3 -7.69 -4.29 -28.18
CA LYS A 3 -6.73 -5.07 -27.38
C LYS A 3 -6.38 -4.41 -26.05
N LEU A 4 -6.33 -3.07 -26.00
CA LEU A 4 -6.06 -2.30 -24.79
C LEU A 4 -7.25 -2.36 -23.82
N HIS A 5 -8.48 -2.25 -24.32
CA HIS A 5 -9.69 -2.45 -23.52
C HIS A 5 -9.80 -3.88 -22.98
N LEU A 6 -9.43 -4.88 -23.78
CA LEU A 6 -9.41 -6.27 -23.34
C LEU A 6 -8.37 -6.50 -22.23
N LEU A 7 -7.16 -5.96 -22.38
CA LEU A 7 -6.11 -6.03 -21.36
C LEU A 7 -6.53 -5.29 -20.07
N SER A 8 -7.15 -4.11 -20.20
CA SER A 8 -7.67 -3.35 -19.06
C SER A 8 -8.80 -4.10 -18.35
N PHE A 9 -9.66 -4.81 -19.08
CA PHE A 9 -10.75 -5.61 -18.51
C PHE A 9 -10.23 -6.84 -17.77
N ILE A 10 -9.24 -7.53 -18.34
CA ILE A 10 -8.56 -8.66 -17.67
C ILE A 10 -7.87 -8.19 -16.40
N TYR A 11 -7.19 -7.04 -16.45
CA TYR A 11 -6.53 -6.44 -15.29
C TYR A 11 -7.52 -6.06 -14.18
N PHE A 12 -8.72 -5.56 -14.54
CA PHE A 12 -9.75 -5.24 -13.55
C PHE A 12 -10.40 -6.49 -12.95
N GLY A 13 -10.48 -7.59 -13.71
CA GLY A 13 -11.03 -8.87 -13.25
C GLY A 13 -10.23 -9.52 -12.12
N THR A 14 -8.92 -9.26 -12.00
CA THR A 14 -8.09 -9.81 -10.92
C THR A 14 -8.40 -9.21 -9.56
N ILE A 15 -9.07 -8.04 -9.51
CA ILE A 15 -9.50 -7.39 -8.27
C ILE A 15 -10.49 -8.26 -7.49
N PHE A 16 -11.29 -9.11 -8.15
CA PHE A 16 -12.22 -9.99 -7.45
C PHE A 16 -11.53 -11.13 -6.69
N GLN A 17 -10.27 -11.45 -7.01
CA GLN A 17 -9.52 -12.49 -6.28
C GLN A 17 -9.03 -12.02 -4.90
N SER A 18 -9.14 -10.73 -4.57
CA SER A 18 -8.75 -10.22 -3.24
C SER A 18 -9.87 -10.32 -2.19
N ILE A 19 -11.07 -10.78 -2.55
CA ILE A 19 -12.17 -10.99 -1.61
C ILE A 19 -11.99 -12.36 -0.94
N ALA A 20 -11.78 -12.37 0.37
CA ALA A 20 -11.66 -13.60 1.14
C ALA A 20 -13.01 -14.36 1.15
N CYS A 21 -12.99 -15.67 0.91
CA CYS A 21 -14.15 -16.52 1.15
C CYS A 21 -14.36 -16.77 2.65
N ASP A 22 -15.55 -17.22 3.05
CA ASP A 22 -15.91 -17.46 4.47
C ASP A 22 -14.96 -18.41 5.20
N VAL A 23 -14.32 -19.34 4.47
CA VAL A 23 -13.30 -20.24 5.04
C VAL A 23 -12.01 -19.48 5.33
N CYS A 24 -11.51 -18.70 4.37
CA CYS A 24 -10.33 -17.86 4.55
C CYS A 24 -10.54 -16.85 5.69
N LYS A 25 -11.71 -16.22 5.75
CA LYS A 25 -12.08 -15.27 6.79
C LYS A 25 -12.05 -15.88 8.20
N ARG A 26 -12.56 -17.11 8.38
CA ARG A 26 -12.56 -17.80 9.68
C ARG A 26 -11.16 -18.20 10.16
N ASN A 27 -10.22 -18.37 9.24
CA ASN A 27 -8.84 -18.73 9.55
C ASN A 27 -7.91 -17.51 9.72
N GLN A 28 -8.44 -16.29 9.56
CA GLN A 28 -7.69 -15.07 9.83
C GLN A 28 -7.66 -14.77 11.33
N PRO A 29 -6.57 -14.18 11.84
CA PRO A 29 -6.53 -13.72 13.22
C PRO A 29 -7.56 -12.61 13.44
N GLU A 30 -8.21 -12.62 14.61
CA GLU A 30 -9.38 -11.79 14.95
C GLU A 30 -9.14 -10.29 14.70
N LEU A 31 -7.94 -9.78 15.04
CA LEU A 31 -7.57 -8.38 14.83
C LEU A 31 -7.44 -7.97 13.36
N LEU A 32 -7.20 -8.92 12.45
CA LEU A 32 -6.90 -8.68 11.04
C LEU A 32 -7.92 -9.35 10.11
N GLN A 33 -9.02 -9.86 10.67
CA GLN A 33 -10.12 -10.44 9.93
C GLN A 33 -10.76 -9.36 9.05
N ASP A 34 -11.08 -9.70 7.80
CA ASP A 34 -11.60 -8.78 6.76
C ASP A 34 -10.64 -7.69 6.27
N ILE A 35 -9.48 -7.51 6.92
CA ILE A 35 -8.47 -6.52 6.54
C ILE A 35 -7.33 -7.17 5.77
N SER A 36 -6.88 -8.34 6.26
CA SER A 36 -5.77 -9.07 5.66
C SER A 36 -6.24 -10.02 4.56
N HIS A 37 -5.38 -10.27 3.58
CA HIS A 37 -5.54 -11.33 2.61
C HIS A 37 -4.65 -12.52 3.03
N GLY A 38 -5.18 -13.74 3.00
CA GLY A 38 -4.45 -14.94 3.44
C GLY A 38 -4.61 -15.25 4.92
N THR A 39 -3.70 -16.07 5.47
CA THR A 39 -3.79 -16.65 6.82
C THR A 39 -3.39 -15.70 7.95
N GLY A 40 -2.77 -14.56 7.64
CA GLY A 40 -2.25 -13.61 8.64
C GLY A 40 -1.05 -14.16 9.44
N PRO A 41 -0.65 -13.42 10.50
CA PRO A 41 0.38 -13.83 11.47
C PRO A 41 0.12 -15.22 12.07
N GLN A 42 1.16 -16.04 12.16
CA GLN A 42 1.04 -17.39 12.74
C GLN A 42 1.62 -17.47 14.15
N ALA A 43 2.61 -16.62 14.47
CA ALA A 43 3.20 -16.54 15.79
C ALA A 43 3.06 -15.13 16.38
N ASP A 44 3.07 -15.02 17.72
CA ASP A 44 3.02 -13.74 18.42
C ASP A 44 4.19 -12.81 18.01
N SER A 45 5.34 -13.40 17.66
CA SER A 45 6.50 -12.68 17.16
C SER A 45 6.25 -11.93 15.85
N ASP A 46 5.36 -12.45 15.00
CA ASP A 46 5.07 -11.89 13.69
C ASP A 46 4.40 -10.52 13.83
N TYR A 47 3.64 -10.29 14.91
CA TYR A 47 3.02 -9.01 15.19
C TYR A 47 4.05 -7.91 15.49
N PHE A 48 5.19 -8.23 16.12
CA PHE A 48 6.26 -7.25 16.32
C PHE A 48 6.92 -6.86 14.99
N ILE A 49 7.12 -7.83 14.10
CA ILE A 49 7.69 -7.58 12.77
C ILE A 49 6.75 -6.69 11.96
N ILE A 50 5.46 -7.02 11.93
CA ILE A 50 4.44 -6.23 11.22
C ILE A 50 4.32 -4.83 11.81
N GLY A 51 4.30 -4.70 13.14
CA GLY A 51 4.29 -3.40 13.81
C GLY A 51 5.49 -2.54 13.45
N GLY A 52 6.69 -3.13 13.43
CA GLY A 52 7.92 -2.47 12.98
C GLY A 52 7.85 -2.01 11.52
N ALA A 53 7.34 -2.87 10.63
CA ALA A 53 7.15 -2.54 9.22
C ALA A 53 6.17 -1.37 9.03
N ILE A 54 5.02 -1.39 9.74
CA ILE A 54 4.03 -0.29 9.72
C ILE A 54 4.69 1.01 10.16
N LEU A 55 5.45 0.99 11.26
CA LEU A 55 6.15 2.18 11.76
C LEU A 55 7.11 2.76 10.72
N ILE A 56 7.95 1.92 10.10
CA ILE A 56 8.90 2.35 9.07
C ILE A 56 8.16 2.94 7.85
N VAL A 57 7.09 2.28 7.39
CA VAL A 57 6.29 2.76 6.25
C VAL A 57 5.63 4.11 6.56
N LEU A 58 5.06 4.29 7.76
CA LEU A 58 4.46 5.56 8.14
C LEU A 58 5.50 6.69 8.20
N ILE A 59 6.66 6.42 8.79
CA ILE A 59 7.76 7.40 8.84
C ILE A 59 8.20 7.77 7.42
N THR A 60 8.45 6.79 6.56
CA THR A 60 8.88 7.04 5.18
C THR A 60 7.82 7.77 4.37
N LEU A 61 6.54 7.43 4.53
CA LEU A 61 5.42 8.13 3.90
C LEU A 61 5.32 9.59 4.35
N ILE A 62 5.41 9.85 5.66
CA ILE A 62 5.41 11.21 6.22
C ILE A 62 6.54 12.04 5.62
N TYR A 63 7.77 11.50 5.58
CA TYR A 63 8.90 12.21 5.00
C TYR A 63 8.78 12.38 3.49
N SER A 64 8.28 11.38 2.77
CA SER A 64 8.00 11.47 1.34
C SER A 64 7.05 12.63 1.05
N VAL A 65 5.91 12.69 1.74
CA VAL A 65 4.94 13.79 1.61
C VAL A 65 5.55 15.13 2.04
N LYS A 66 6.23 15.18 3.19
CA LYS A 66 6.90 16.40 3.69
C LYS A 66 7.85 16.97 2.66
N TYR A 67 8.70 16.14 2.06
CA TYR A 67 9.67 16.60 1.08
C TYR A 67 9.04 16.90 -0.27
N LEU A 68 7.92 16.26 -0.63
CA LEU A 68 7.11 16.64 -1.79
C LEU A 68 6.51 18.04 -1.64
N LEU A 69 5.87 18.32 -0.51
CA LEU A 69 5.19 19.60 -0.25
C LEU A 69 6.15 20.75 0.11
N LYS A 70 7.16 20.47 0.95
CA LYS A 70 8.13 21.46 1.42
C LYS A 70 9.54 20.85 1.45
N PRO A 71 10.21 20.74 0.29
CA PRO A 71 11.53 20.13 0.15
C PRO A 71 12.64 20.87 0.92
N GLY A 72 12.41 22.13 1.33
CA GLY A 72 13.45 22.97 1.93
C GLY A 72 14.51 23.43 0.93
N GLU A 73 14.32 23.15 -0.35
CA GLU A 73 15.16 23.60 -1.45
C GLU A 73 15.10 25.12 -1.57
N ARG A 74 16.26 25.76 -1.67
CA ARG A 74 16.41 27.23 -1.73
C ARG A 74 16.92 27.69 -3.09
N ASN A 75 17.38 26.77 -3.93
CA ASN A 75 17.82 27.08 -5.28
C ASN A 75 16.59 27.37 -6.17
N PRO A 76 16.45 28.61 -6.69
CA PRO A 76 15.32 28.95 -7.56
C PRO A 76 15.28 28.13 -8.86
N GLU A 77 16.43 27.71 -9.38
CA GLU A 77 16.57 26.96 -10.64
C GLU A 77 16.31 25.44 -10.50
N HIS A 78 15.90 24.96 -9.32
CA HIS A 78 15.71 23.53 -9.09
C HIS A 78 14.48 22.98 -9.86
N ILE A 79 14.61 21.78 -10.45
CA ILE A 79 13.57 21.11 -11.27
C ILE A 79 12.17 21.07 -10.61
N LYS A 80 12.13 21.07 -9.28
CA LYS A 80 10.89 21.05 -8.52
C LYS A 80 10.10 22.36 -8.59
N ASN A 81 10.76 23.52 -8.71
CA ASN A 81 10.11 24.82 -8.90
C ASN A 81 9.58 24.99 -10.34
N LEU A 82 10.04 24.14 -11.27
CA LEU A 82 9.58 24.10 -12.65
C LEU A 82 8.32 23.24 -12.80
N ILE A 83 8.20 22.15 -12.01
CA ILE A 83 7.08 21.19 -12.11
C ILE A 83 5.93 21.52 -11.13
N LEU A 84 6.23 21.88 -9.88
CA LEU A 84 5.24 22.11 -8.81
C LEU A 84 5.01 23.61 -8.57
N LYS A 85 4.72 24.35 -9.65
CA LYS A 85 4.53 25.81 -9.60
C LYS A 85 3.36 26.22 -8.71
#